data_AF-A0A8H5CDH5-F1
#
_entry.id   AF-A0A8H5CDH5-F1
#
_cell.length_a   1.000
_cell.length_b   1.000
_cell.length_c   1.000
_cell.angle_alpha   90.00
_cell.angle_beta   90.00
_cell.angle_gamma   90.00
#
_symmetry.space_group_name_H-M   'P 1'
#
loop_
_entity.id
_entity.type
_entity.pdbx_description
1 polymer ?
#
loop_
_entity_poly.entity_id
_entity_poly.type
_entity_poly.pdbx_seq_one_letter_code
_entity_poly.pdbx_strand_id
1 'polypeptide(L)'
;MTSSNPGLPTPFLFGMALTFAQLDLLARHYFGNDFVDQTCLGDPAYAFDQIWEDRGVDNSIIEIPAHDGSLRYLYVLHVLSSSDGQPPKPAFKTQLLTKIWCKLGKPDVWKNVDVVCTPWSEELGITGGLTFAVLPNFHSDHS
;
A
#
# COMPACT_ATOMS: atom_id res chain seq x y z
N MET A 1 -7.11 27.92 -16.03
CA MET A 1 -5.69 28.06 -15.68
C MET A 1 -5.61 28.08 -14.16
N THR A 2 -5.45 26.92 -13.54
CA THR A 2 -5.42 26.78 -12.08
C THR A 2 -4.04 27.15 -11.56
N SER A 3 -4.04 28.15 -10.69
CA SER A 3 -2.93 28.66 -9.91
C SER A 3 -2.19 27.52 -9.18
N SER A 4 -1.04 27.11 -9.70
CA SER A 4 -0.05 26.33 -8.95
C SER A 4 0.54 27.24 -7.88
N ASN A 5 0.14 27.05 -6.63
CA ASN A 5 0.70 27.76 -5.48
C ASN A 5 2.18 27.32 -5.34
N PRO A 6 3.17 28.19 -5.59
CA PRO A 6 4.57 27.80 -5.49
C PRO A 6 4.94 27.78 -4.01
N GLY A 7 4.91 26.60 -3.37
CA GLY A 7 5.43 26.51 -2.01
C GLY A 7 5.17 25.23 -1.23
N LEU A 8 4.13 24.46 -1.56
CA LEU A 8 3.84 23.21 -0.84
C LEU A 8 4.20 22.00 -1.69
N PRO A 9 5.05 21.08 -1.20
CA PRO A 9 5.33 19.84 -1.89
C PRO A 9 4.05 19.03 -2.09
N THR A 10 3.84 18.49 -3.29
CA THR A 10 2.74 17.57 -3.58
C THR A 10 3.07 16.20 -3.01
N PRO A 11 2.22 15.61 -2.15
CA PRO A 11 2.42 14.26 -1.66
C PRO A 11 2.08 13.22 -2.74
N PHE A 12 2.87 12.16 -2.78
CA PHE A 12 2.71 11.00 -3.64
C PHE A 12 2.73 9.73 -2.79
N LEU A 13 1.84 8.79 -3.08
CA LEU A 13 1.80 7.48 -2.46
C LEU A 13 2.63 6.51 -3.28
N PHE A 14 3.62 5.93 -2.65
CA PHE A 14 4.47 4.91 -3.23
C PHE A 14 4.16 3.57 -2.59
N GLY A 15 3.87 2.56 -3.40
CA GLY A 15 3.42 1.27 -2.88
C GLY A 15 3.30 0.19 -3.94
N MET A 16 2.75 -0.96 -3.52
CA MET A 16 2.45 -2.08 -4.40
C MET A 16 0.98 -1.99 -4.83
N ALA A 17 0.73 -2.05 -6.13
CA ALA A 17 -0.62 -2.17 -6.68
C ALA A 17 -0.98 -3.66 -6.78
N LEU A 18 -1.73 -4.14 -5.79
CA LEU A 18 -2.05 -5.54 -5.61
C LEU A 18 -3.38 -5.89 -6.28
N THR A 19 -3.46 -7.07 -6.89
CA THR A 19 -4.75 -7.70 -7.18
C THR A 19 -5.39 -8.16 -5.87
N PHE A 20 -6.70 -8.45 -5.90
CA PHE A 20 -7.38 -9.07 -4.76
C PHE A 20 -6.66 -10.32 -4.25
N ALA A 21 -6.25 -11.22 -5.15
CA ALA A 21 -5.55 -12.45 -4.77
C ALA A 21 -4.17 -12.19 -4.12
N GLN A 22 -3.45 -11.15 -4.56
CA GLN A 22 -2.18 -10.76 -3.95
C GLN A 22 -2.40 -10.13 -2.56
N LEU A 23 -3.44 -9.30 -2.41
CA LEU A 23 -3.81 -8.68 -1.14
C LEU A 23 -4.30 -9.75 -0.14
N ASP A 24 -5.14 -10.69 -0.57
CA ASP A 24 -5.62 -11.81 0.25
C ASP A 24 -4.47 -12.66 0.77
N LEU A 25 -3.53 -13.01 -0.10
CA LEU A 25 -2.35 -13.75 0.32
C LEU A 25 -1.49 -12.96 1.33
N LEU A 26 -1.39 -11.64 1.17
CA LEU A 26 -0.68 -10.78 2.10
C LEU A 26 -1.40 -10.70 3.46
N ALA A 27 -2.72 -10.51 3.46
CA ALA A 27 -3.54 -10.43 4.66
C ALA A 27 -3.47 -11.74 5.45
N ARG A 28 -3.64 -12.88 4.78
CA ARG A 28 -3.54 -14.22 5.40
C ARG A 28 -2.16 -14.49 5.98
N HIS A 29 -1.10 -14.01 5.32
CA HIS A 29 0.26 -14.13 5.85
C HIS A 29 0.45 -13.34 7.16
N TYR A 30 -0.08 -12.11 7.23
CA TYR A 30 0.12 -11.26 8.40
C TYR A 30 -0.83 -11.56 9.55
N PHE A 31 -2.09 -11.91 9.25
CA PHE A 31 -3.16 -11.97 10.24
C PHE A 31 -3.69 -13.39 10.47
N GLY A 32 -3.32 -14.34 9.60
CA GLY A 32 -3.79 -15.72 9.64
C GLY A 32 -5.11 -15.94 8.92
N ASN A 33 -5.33 -17.18 8.46
CA ASN A 33 -6.54 -17.54 7.71
C ASN A 33 -7.82 -17.35 8.53
N ASP A 34 -7.83 -17.78 9.78
CA ASP A 34 -9.05 -17.72 10.61
C ASP A 34 -9.51 -16.28 10.84
N PHE A 35 -8.58 -15.34 11.01
CA PHE A 35 -8.92 -13.94 11.14
C PHE A 35 -9.58 -13.41 9.85
N VAL A 36 -8.92 -13.61 8.71
CA VAL A 36 -9.43 -13.15 7.41
C VAL A 36 -10.79 -13.78 7.11
N ASP A 37 -10.93 -15.09 7.26
CA ASP A 37 -12.14 -15.82 6.87
C ASP A 37 -13.30 -15.60 7.84
N GLN A 38 -13.06 -15.68 9.15
CA GLN A 38 -14.13 -15.70 10.15
C GLN A 38 -14.44 -14.30 10.71
N THR A 39 -13.41 -13.47 10.89
CA THR A 39 -13.57 -12.13 11.48
C THR A 39 -13.86 -11.10 10.39
N CYS A 40 -13.14 -11.20 9.27
CA CYS A 40 -13.25 -10.25 8.17
C CYS A 40 -14.06 -10.77 6.98
N LEU A 41 -14.76 -11.91 7.13
CA LEU A 41 -15.65 -12.50 6.13
C LEU A 41 -14.99 -12.75 4.75
N GLY A 42 -13.68 -12.99 4.74
CA GLY A 42 -12.88 -13.19 3.54
C GLY A 42 -12.51 -11.90 2.80
N ASP A 43 -12.75 -10.72 3.38
CA ASP A 43 -12.34 -9.43 2.82
C ASP A 43 -10.95 -9.03 3.35
N PRO A 44 -9.91 -9.09 2.50
CA PRO A 44 -8.56 -8.77 2.93
C PRO A 44 -8.30 -7.26 3.07
N ALA A 45 -9.03 -6.40 2.35
CA ALA A 45 -8.90 -4.95 2.53
C ALA A 45 -9.46 -4.56 3.91
N TYR A 46 -10.65 -5.08 4.23
CA TYR A 46 -11.25 -4.89 5.55
C TYR A 46 -10.38 -5.47 6.68
N ALA A 47 -9.68 -6.58 6.44
CA ALA A 47 -8.74 -7.14 7.43
C ALA A 47 -7.57 -6.19 7.74
N PHE A 48 -7.02 -5.49 6.73
CA PHE A 48 -6.00 -4.49 6.97
C PHE A 48 -6.56 -3.27 7.70
N ASP A 49 -7.73 -2.78 7.29
CA ASP A 49 -8.36 -1.60 7.90
C ASP A 49 -8.67 -1.85 9.38
N GLN A 50 -9.22 -3.02 9.74
CA GLN A 50 -9.47 -3.43 11.13
C GLN A 50 -8.19 -3.45 11.97
N ILE A 51 -7.11 -4.04 11.45
CA ILE A 51 -5.84 -4.13 12.19
C ILE A 51 -5.21 -2.75 12.40
N TRP A 52 -5.39 -1.80 11.47
CA TRP A 52 -4.92 -0.45 11.64
C TRP A 52 -5.78 0.34 12.63
N GLU A 53 -7.09 0.20 12.55
CA GLU A 53 -8.04 0.76 13.52
C GLU A 53 -7.74 0.27 14.95
N ASP A 54 -7.52 -1.03 15.14
CA ASP A 54 -7.12 -1.63 16.43
C ASP A 54 -5.81 -1.05 16.99
N ARG A 55 -4.93 -0.56 16.11
CA ARG A 55 -3.66 0.08 16.47
C ARG A 55 -3.78 1.59 16.67
N GLY A 56 -4.97 2.16 16.48
CA GLY A 56 -5.20 3.60 16.51
C GLY A 56 -4.46 4.34 15.39
N VAL A 57 -4.22 3.67 14.26
CA VAL A 57 -3.56 4.24 13.09
C VAL A 57 -4.59 4.46 12.00
N ASP A 58 -4.71 5.70 11.56
CA ASP A 58 -5.53 6.06 10.40
C ASP A 58 -4.77 5.68 9.11
N ASN A 59 -5.03 4.48 8.61
CA ASN A 59 -4.44 3.92 7.40
C ASN A 59 -5.48 3.04 6.69
N SER A 60 -5.47 3.03 5.36
CA SER A 60 -6.42 2.30 4.55
C SER A 60 -5.75 1.63 3.36
N ILE A 61 -6.33 0.51 2.94
CA ILE A 61 -6.05 -0.03 1.61
C ILE A 61 -6.82 0.79 0.58
N ILE A 62 -6.09 1.46 -0.31
CA ILE A 62 -6.71 2.38 -1.28
C ILE A 62 -6.95 1.66 -2.60
N GLU A 63 -8.15 1.78 -3.14
CA GLU A 63 -8.44 1.29 -4.49
C GLU A 63 -7.91 2.27 -5.54
N ILE A 64 -7.16 1.76 -6.52
CA ILE A 64 -6.58 2.55 -7.61
C ILE A 64 -6.84 1.87 -8.96
N PRO A 65 -7.06 2.65 -10.04
CA PRO A 65 -7.13 2.10 -11.38
C PRO A 65 -5.73 1.70 -11.87
N ALA A 66 -5.62 0.49 -12.43
CA ALA A 66 -4.43 0.04 -13.15
C ALA A 66 -4.45 0.50 -14.61
N HIS A 67 -3.29 0.39 -15.27
CA HIS A 67 -3.10 0.74 -16.68
C HIS A 67 -3.99 -0.04 -17.65
N ASP A 68 -4.37 -1.27 -17.29
CA ASP A 68 -5.27 -2.12 -18.05
C ASP A 68 -6.77 -1.84 -17.77
N GLY A 69 -7.07 -0.83 -16.94
CA GLY A 69 -8.42 -0.50 -16.48
C GLY A 69 -8.95 -1.40 -15.36
N SER A 70 -8.17 -2.36 -14.87
CA SER A 70 -8.54 -3.17 -13.71
C SER A 70 -8.43 -2.37 -12.41
N LEU A 71 -9.21 -2.75 -11.41
CA LEU A 71 -9.10 -2.22 -10.06
C LEU A 71 -7.97 -2.93 -9.32
N ARG A 72 -7.11 -2.17 -8.63
CA ARG A 72 -6.03 -2.68 -7.78
C ARG A 72 -6.10 -2.05 -6.40
N TYR A 73 -5.53 -2.75 -5.43
CA TYR A 73 -5.42 -2.32 -4.05
C TYR A 73 -4.01 -1.84 -3.77
N LEU A 74 -3.86 -0.55 -3.46
CA LEU A 74 -2.59 0.06 -3.15
C LEU A 74 -2.21 -0.24 -1.70
N TYR A 75 -1.21 -1.11 -1.52
CA TYR A 75 -0.51 -1.25 -0.25
C TYR A 75 0.60 -0.20 -0.18
N VAL A 76 0.35 0.88 0.56
CA VAL A 76 1.27 2.02 0.69
C VAL A 76 2.51 1.61 1.48
N LEU A 77 3.68 1.81 0.87
CA LEU A 77 4.99 1.57 1.49
C LEU A 77 5.63 2.87 1.97
N HIS A 78 5.36 4.00 1.30
CA HIS A 78 5.91 5.30 1.67
C HIS A 78 5.08 6.45 1.08
N VAL A 79 5.01 7.58 1.79
CA VAL A 79 4.55 8.86 1.23
C VAL A 79 5.75 9.70 0.82
N LEU A 80 5.88 10.04 -0.46
CA LEU A 80 6.98 10.82 -1.00
C LEU A 80 6.51 12.25 -1.27
N SER A 81 7.39 13.24 -1.09
CA SER A 81 7.09 14.64 -1.41
C SER A 81 7.71 15.03 -2.75
N SER A 82 6.94 15.69 -3.60
CA SER A 82 7.40 16.23 -4.88
C SER A 82 7.38 17.76 -4.87
N SER A 83 8.50 18.39 -5.23
CA SER A 83 8.61 19.85 -5.32
C SER A 83 8.19 20.41 -6.68
N ASP A 84 8.17 19.59 -7.72
CA ASP A 84 7.83 19.98 -9.10
C ASP A 84 6.46 19.44 -9.56
N GLY A 85 5.74 18.76 -8.66
CA GLY A 85 4.46 18.12 -8.93
C GLY A 85 4.56 16.86 -9.78
N GLN A 86 5.77 16.41 -10.14
CA GLN A 86 5.98 15.16 -10.88
C GLN A 86 6.14 13.98 -9.91
N PRO A 87 5.77 12.75 -10.34
CA PRO A 87 5.99 11.56 -9.52
C PRO A 87 7.47 11.41 -9.15
N PRO A 88 7.82 11.45 -7.85
CA PRO A 88 9.19 11.30 -7.43
C PRO A 88 9.65 9.87 -7.76
N LYS A 89 10.90 9.74 -8.23
CA LYS A 89 11.51 8.42 -8.42
C LYS A 89 11.99 7.92 -7.06
N PRO A 90 11.38 6.87 -6.49
CA PRO A 90 11.85 6.34 -5.23
C PRO A 90 13.19 5.66 -5.44
N ALA A 91 14.12 5.85 -4.50
CA ALA A 91 15.32 5.02 -4.38
C ALA A 91 14.95 3.65 -3.81
N PHE A 92 14.02 2.96 -4.48
CA PHE A 92 13.44 1.73 -4.00
C PHE A 92 14.41 0.57 -4.21
N LYS A 93 14.84 -0.03 -3.12
CA LYS A 93 15.66 -1.25 -3.17
C LYS A 93 14.73 -2.43 -3.44
N THR A 94 14.83 -3.03 -4.62
CA THR A 94 14.17 -4.29 -5.01
C THR A 94 14.40 -5.43 -4.01
N GLN A 95 15.44 -5.33 -3.18
CA GLN A 95 15.70 -6.22 -2.04
C GLN A 95 14.54 -6.23 -1.02
N LEU A 96 13.82 -5.12 -0.82
CA LEU A 96 12.67 -5.09 0.11
C LEU A 96 11.55 -6.02 -0.37
N LEU A 97 11.16 -5.92 -1.64
CA LEU A 97 10.19 -6.86 -2.21
C LEU A 97 10.72 -8.29 -2.20
N THR A 98 12.01 -8.48 -2.47
CA THR A 98 12.66 -9.81 -2.38
C THR A 98 12.50 -10.42 -1.00
N LYS A 99 12.59 -9.63 0.07
CA LYS A 99 12.36 -10.11 1.43
C LYS A 99 10.89 -10.49 1.66
N ILE A 100 9.93 -9.69 1.17
CA ILE A 100 8.50 -10.04 1.20
C ILE A 100 8.29 -11.38 0.48
N TRP A 101 8.76 -11.46 -0.77
CA TRP A 101 8.61 -12.62 -1.64
C TRP A 101 9.17 -13.89 -1.01
N CYS A 102 10.34 -13.80 -0.36
CA CYS A 102 10.91 -14.94 0.36
C CYS A 102 10.05 -15.39 1.55
N LYS A 103 9.51 -14.45 2.34
CA LYS A 103 8.64 -14.77 3.49
C LYS A 103 7.31 -15.38 3.07
N LEU A 104 6.80 -15.01 1.89
CA LEU A 104 5.56 -15.55 1.33
C LEU A 104 5.73 -16.90 0.58
N GLY A 105 6.96 -17.44 0.48
CA GLY A 105 7.21 -18.69 -0.23
C GLY A 105 7.18 -18.56 -1.76
N LYS A 106 7.32 -17.34 -2.31
CA LYS A 106 7.31 -17.03 -3.75
C LYS A 106 6.10 -17.60 -4.52
N PRO A 107 4.86 -17.31 -4.10
CA PRO A 107 3.69 -17.85 -4.78
C PRO A 107 3.54 -17.25 -6.19
N ASP A 108 3.02 -18.03 -7.14
CA ASP A 108 2.95 -17.62 -8.55
C ASP A 108 2.19 -16.32 -8.77
N VAL A 109 1.17 -16.05 -7.96
CA VAL A 109 0.36 -14.81 -8.02
C VAL A 109 1.20 -13.54 -7.79
N TRP A 110 2.42 -13.64 -7.26
CA TRP A 110 3.31 -12.51 -6.98
C TRP A 110 4.31 -12.18 -8.10
N LYS A 111 4.35 -12.94 -9.20
CA LYS A 111 5.28 -12.70 -10.33
C LYS A 111 5.03 -11.36 -11.05
N ASN A 112 3.84 -10.78 -10.90
CA ASN A 112 3.39 -9.58 -11.61
C ASN A 112 2.90 -8.51 -10.62
N VAL A 113 3.63 -8.27 -9.53
CA VAL A 113 3.31 -7.14 -8.64
C VAL A 113 3.87 -5.85 -9.21
N ASP A 114 2.96 -4.92 -9.47
CA ASP A 114 3.29 -3.59 -9.95
C ASP A 114 3.64 -2.70 -8.76
N VAL A 115 4.75 -1.96 -8.89
CA VAL A 115 5.11 -0.92 -7.94
C VAL A 115 4.77 0.42 -8.57
N VAL A 116 3.96 1.21 -7.89
CA VAL A 116 3.42 2.45 -8.42
C VAL A 116 3.74 3.63 -7.53
N CYS A 117 3.76 4.82 -8.14
CA CYS A 117 3.82 6.08 -7.45
C CYS A 117 2.66 6.94 -7.97
N THR A 118 1.63 7.11 -7.16
CA THR A 118 0.40 7.83 -7.53
C THR A 118 0.28 9.12 -6.72
N PRO A 119 -0.25 10.22 -7.29
CA PRO A 119 -0.55 11.41 -6.52
C PRO A 119 -1.47 11.09 -5.34
N TRP A 120 -1.27 11.78 -4.23
CA TRP A 120 -2.29 11.85 -3.19
C TRP A 120 -3.50 12.58 -3.75
N SER A 121 -4.68 11.97 -3.69
CA SER A 121 -5.92 12.58 -4.16
C SER A 121 -7.03 12.36 -3.15
N GLU A 122 -7.79 13.42 -2.85
CA GLU A 122 -9.02 13.32 -2.05
C GLU A 122 -10.07 12.44 -2.75
N GLU A 123 -10.02 12.35 -4.08
CA GLU A 123 -10.90 11.47 -4.87
C GLU A 123 -10.63 9.98 -4.61
N LEU A 124 -9.46 9.65 -4.07
CA LEU A 124 -9.10 8.30 -3.61
C LEU A 124 -9.53 8.04 -2.16
N GLY A 125 -10.36 8.91 -1.57
CA GLY A 125 -10.84 8.81 -0.20
C GLY A 125 -9.82 9.24 0.87
N ILE A 126 -8.76 9.94 0.46
CA ILE A 126 -7.60 10.22 1.32
C ILE A 126 -7.71 11.63 1.91
N THR A 127 -8.28 11.75 3.10
CA THR A 127 -8.41 13.05 3.80
C THR A 127 -7.08 13.46 4.46
N GLY A 128 -6.78 14.77 4.42
CA GLY A 128 -5.58 15.32 5.05
C GLY A 128 -5.52 14.99 6.55
N GLY A 129 -4.58 14.13 6.95
CA GLY A 129 -4.46 13.62 8.33
C GLY A 129 -4.01 12.16 8.42
N LEU A 130 -4.17 11.39 7.34
CA LEU A 130 -3.81 9.96 7.30
C LEU A 130 -2.31 9.74 7.56
N THR A 131 -2.02 8.95 8.59
CA THR A 131 -0.66 8.53 8.94
C THR A 131 -0.45 7.12 8.41
N PHE A 132 0.17 6.99 7.25
CA PHE A 132 0.48 5.69 6.67
C PHE A 132 1.60 5.00 7.46
N ALA A 133 1.22 4.07 8.34
CA ALA A 133 2.15 3.14 8.95
C ALA A 133 2.30 1.91 8.06
N VAL A 134 3.53 1.45 7.83
CA VAL A 134 3.76 0.15 7.21
C VAL A 134 3.82 -0.89 8.32
N LEU A 135 3.25 -2.08 8.13
CA LEU A 135 3.29 -3.11 9.17
C LEU A 135 4.76 -3.37 9.58
N PRO A 136 5.09 -3.45 10.87
CA PRO A 136 6.47 -3.40 11.37
C PRO A 136 7.38 -4.55 10.91
N ASN A 137 6.84 -5.62 10.32
CA ASN A 137 7.63 -6.72 9.78
C ASN A 137 8.52 -6.36 8.57
N PHE A 138 8.50 -5.08 8.16
CA PHE A 138 9.34 -4.50 7.12
C PHE A 138 10.62 -3.83 7.64
N HIS A 139 10.64 -3.40 8.90
CA HIS A 139 11.82 -2.80 9.53
C HIS A 139 12.45 -3.79 10.51
N SER A 140 13.48 -4.47 10.01
CA SER A 140 14.63 -4.95 10.79
C SER A 140 14.37 -5.96 11.93
N ASP A 141 14.58 -7.24 11.63
CA ASP A 141 15.42 -8.03 12.53
C ASP A 141 16.87 -7.54 12.36
N HIS A 142 17.26 -6.60 13.21
CA HIS A 142 18.66 -6.46 13.61
C HIS A 142 18.72 -6.90 15.07
N SER A 143 19.07 -8.16 15.28
CA SER A 143 19.71 -8.68 16.49
C SER A 143 20.49 -9.92 16.11
#